data_AF-A0A1A8HN77-F1
#
_entry.id   AF-A0A1A8HN77-F1
#
_cell.length_a   1.000
_cell.length_b   1.000
_cell.length_c   1.000
_cell.angle_alpha   90.00
_cell.angle_beta   90.00
_cell.angle_gamma   90.00
#
_symmetry.space_group_name_H-M   'P 1'
#
loop_
_entity.id
_entity.type
_entity.pdbx_description
1 polymer ?
#
loop_
_entity_poly.entity_id
_entity_poly.type
_entity_poly.pdbx_seq_one_letter_code
_entity_poly.pdbx_strand_id
1 'polypeptide(L)'
;VVRDPNIPVLLTRIKEVAKVFLATNSDYNYTEVIMKYLLEGNSKPGGPKKPWRSYFDLVVVDTRKPLFFADGTVLRQVDTNTGKLRIGTYTGDLQHGT
;
A
#
# COMPACT_ATOMS: atom_id res chain seq x y z
N VAL A 1 8.95 3.48 -15.77
CA VAL A 1 8.45 4.04 -14.49
C VAL A 1 9.48 5.06 -14.02
N VAL A 2 9.09 6.32 -13.81
CA VAL A 2 10.00 7.35 -13.30
C VAL A 2 10.19 7.14 -11.80
N ARG A 3 11.43 7.25 -11.33
CA ARG A 3 11.77 7.09 -9.92
C ARG A 3 12.32 8.40 -9.38
N ASP A 4 11.68 8.93 -8.35
CA ASP A 4 12.12 10.13 -7.64
C ASP A 4 12.58 9.75 -6.24
N PRO A 5 13.85 9.97 -5.88
CA PRO A 5 14.37 9.61 -4.57
C PRO A 5 13.76 10.40 -3.40
N ASN A 6 13.05 11.50 -3.67
CA ASN A 6 12.42 12.32 -2.64
C ASN A 6 11.07 11.79 -2.16
N ILE A 7 10.43 10.87 -2.90
CA ILE A 7 9.11 10.33 -2.54
C ILE A 7 9.11 9.64 -1.16
N PRO A 8 10.06 8.74 -0.83
CA PRO A 8 10.16 8.17 0.51
C PRO A 8 10.30 9.21 1.63
N VAL A 9 11.03 10.30 1.37
CA VAL A 9 11.24 11.39 2.33
C VAL A 9 9.93 12.14 2.57
N LEU A 10 9.21 12.48 1.49
CA LEU A 10 7.91 13.14 1.56
C LEU A 10 6.90 12.30 2.35
N LEU A 11 6.73 11.03 2.01
CA LEU A 11 5.79 10.13 2.68
C LEU A 11 6.11 9.98 4.18
N THR A 12 7.41 9.91 4.53
CA THR A 12 7.83 9.84 5.93
C THR A 12 7.43 11.09 6.71
N ARG A 13 7.65 12.29 6.14
CA ARG A 13 7.26 13.55 6.77
C ARG A 13 5.75 13.72 6.92
N ILE A 14 4.97 13.31 5.92
CA ILE A 14 3.50 13.36 6.03
C ILE A 14 3.05 12.44 7.17
N LYS A 15 3.64 11.25 7.27
CA LYS A 15 3.30 10.26 8.29
C LYS A 15 3.62 10.70 9.74
N GLU A 16 4.54 11.65 9.91
CA GLU A 16 4.84 12.24 11.23
C GLU A 16 3.68 13.11 11.76
N VAL A 17 2.82 13.64 10.87
CA VAL A 17 1.76 14.60 11.23
C VAL A 17 0.35 14.14 10.84
N ALA A 18 0.22 13.14 9.97
CA ALA A 18 -1.06 12.68 9.44
C ALA A 18 -1.02 11.19 9.05
N LYS A 19 -2.21 10.59 8.90
CA LYS A 19 -2.33 9.25 8.31
C LYS A 19 -2.14 9.31 6.80
N VAL A 20 -1.44 8.31 6.25
CA VAL A 20 -1.17 8.18 4.81
C VAL A 20 -1.86 6.92 4.29
N PHE A 21 -2.60 7.00 3.18
CA PHE A 21 -3.20 5.83 2.56
C PHE A 21 -2.90 5.74 1.06
N LEU A 22 -2.93 4.52 0.54
CA LEU A 22 -2.93 4.22 -0.90
C LEU A 22 -4.28 3.64 -1.28
N ALA A 23 -4.90 4.18 -2.32
CA ALA A 23 -6.12 3.64 -2.93
C ALA A 23 -5.91 3.54 -4.45
N THR A 24 -5.66 2.33 -4.98
CA THR A 24 -5.34 2.10 -6.40
C THR A 24 -6.31 1.13 -7.07
N ASN A 25 -6.53 1.30 -8.38
CA ASN A 25 -7.35 0.38 -9.17
C ASN A 25 -6.59 -0.90 -9.56
N SER A 26 -5.25 -0.86 -9.49
CA SER A 26 -4.41 -2.03 -9.76
C SER A 26 -4.59 -3.11 -8.70
N ASP A 27 -4.32 -4.35 -9.09
CA ASP A 27 -4.26 -5.48 -8.18
C ASP A 27 -3.05 -5.40 -7.22
N TYR A 28 -3.03 -6.29 -6.22
CA TYR A 28 -1.94 -6.33 -5.24
C TYR A 28 -0.59 -6.71 -5.86
N ASN A 29 -0.54 -7.67 -6.79
CA ASN A 29 0.73 -8.19 -7.32
C ASN A 29 1.48 -7.12 -8.12
N TYR A 30 0.75 -6.39 -8.97
CA TYR A 30 1.30 -5.26 -9.70
C TYR A 30 1.73 -4.15 -8.74
N THR A 31 0.90 -3.83 -7.76
CA THR A 31 1.19 -2.80 -6.75
C THR A 31 2.44 -3.12 -5.93
N GLU A 32 2.59 -4.36 -5.48
CA GLU A 32 3.74 -4.85 -4.72
C GLU A 32 5.04 -4.67 -5.51
N VAL A 33 5.06 -5.02 -6.80
CA VAL A 33 6.25 -4.88 -7.66
C VAL A 33 6.62 -3.42 -7.86
N ILE A 34 5.65 -2.57 -8.21
CA ILE A 34 5.91 -1.16 -8.49
C ILE A 34 6.32 -0.41 -7.22
N MET A 35 5.63 -0.63 -6.11
CA MET A 35 5.94 0.09 -4.87
C MET A 35 7.29 -0.34 -4.26
N LYS A 36 7.69 -1.61 -4.39
CA LYS A 36 9.05 -2.05 -4.06
C LYS A 36 10.10 -1.29 -4.86
N TYR A 37 9.92 -1.19 -6.18
CA TYR A 37 10.83 -0.45 -7.06
C TYR A 37 10.94 1.03 -6.68
N LEU A 38 9.81 1.68 -6.35
CA LEU A 38 9.76 3.09 -6.02
C LEU A 38 10.34 3.41 -4.63
N LEU A 39 10.02 2.60 -3.62
CA LEU A 39 10.20 3.00 -2.20
C LEU A 39 11.27 2.22 -1.43
N GLU A 40 11.71 1.05 -1.90
CA GLU A 40 12.66 0.20 -1.14
C GLU A 40 14.12 0.32 -1.60
N GLY A 41 14.39 0.92 -2.77
CA GLY A 41 15.73 0.93 -3.35
C GLY A 41 16.66 2.05 -2.88
N ASN A 42 16.28 2.86 -1.88
CA ASN A 42 17.06 4.05 -1.43
C ASN A 42 17.75 3.87 -0.07
N SER A 43 17.72 2.67 0.52
CA SER A 43 18.45 2.41 1.76
C SER A 43 19.95 2.55 1.50
N LYS A 44 20.64 3.36 2.32
CA LYS A 44 22.12 3.41 2.33
C LYS A 44 22.67 1.99 2.49
N PRO A 45 23.81 1.64 1.87
CA PRO A 45 24.48 0.36 2.12
C PRO A 45 24.65 0.14 3.62
N GLY A 46 24.11 -0.97 4.15
CA GLY A 46 24.15 -1.30 5.58
C GLY A 46 23.03 -0.71 6.45
N GLY A 47 22.14 0.12 5.90
CA GLY A 47 20.95 0.59 6.60
C GLY A 47 19.80 -0.43 6.55
N PRO A 48 18.86 -0.41 7.52
CA PRO A 48 17.70 -1.28 7.48
C PRO A 48 16.85 -1.02 6.22
N LYS A 49 16.41 -2.11 5.56
CA LYS A 49 15.45 -2.01 4.46
C LYS A 49 14.08 -1.74 5.04
N LYS A 50 13.52 -0.56 4.73
CA LYS A 50 12.16 -0.19 5.12
C LYS A 50 11.17 -0.71 4.06
N PRO A 51 10.27 -1.65 4.38
CA PRO A 51 9.31 -2.18 3.40
C PRO A 51 8.36 -1.08 2.94
N TRP A 52 7.98 -1.08 1.66
CA TRP A 52 7.16 -0.02 1.06
C TRP A 52 5.82 0.19 1.78
N ARG A 53 5.22 -0.90 2.29
CA ARG A 53 3.94 -0.85 3.02
C ARG A 53 4.01 0.00 4.28
N SER A 54 5.18 0.11 4.91
CA SER A 54 5.35 0.89 6.14
C SER A 54 5.20 2.41 5.96
N TYR A 55 5.25 2.90 4.71
CA TYR A 55 4.98 4.31 4.40
C TYR A 55 3.48 4.65 4.45
N PHE A 56 2.60 3.64 4.52
CA PHE A 56 1.15 3.80 4.52
C PHE A 56 0.57 3.25 5.83
N ASP A 57 -0.52 3.85 6.29
CA ASP A 57 -1.36 3.38 7.39
C ASP A 57 -2.50 2.49 6.89
N LEU A 58 -2.90 2.68 5.63
CA LEU A 58 -3.88 1.85 4.93
C LEU A 58 -3.49 1.69 3.46
N VAL A 59 -3.59 0.47 2.95
CA VAL A 59 -3.40 0.14 1.53
C VAL A 59 -4.66 -0.54 1.03
N VAL A 60 -5.30 0.06 0.02
CA VAL A 60 -6.47 -0.49 -0.66
C VAL A 60 -6.14 -0.65 -2.14
N VAL A 61 -6.18 -1.88 -2.61
CA VAL A 61 -6.01 -2.27 -4.02
C VAL A 61 -7.36 -2.63 -4.62
N ASP A 62 -7.43 -2.86 -5.93
CA ASP A 62 -8.66 -3.25 -6.61
C ASP A 62 -9.85 -2.31 -6.36
N THR A 63 -9.59 -1.01 -6.15
CA THR A 63 -10.62 -0.06 -5.69
C THR A 63 -11.75 0.18 -6.71
N ARG A 64 -11.53 -0.10 -8.00
CA ARG A 64 -12.52 0.10 -9.08
C ARG A 64 -13.10 1.53 -9.12
N LYS A 65 -12.30 2.55 -8.84
CA LYS A 65 -12.71 3.96 -9.02
C LYS A 65 -13.20 4.19 -10.46
N PRO A 66 -14.34 4.89 -10.66
CA PRO A 66 -15.00 5.75 -9.68
C PRO A 66 -15.99 5.05 -8.72
N LEU A 67 -16.33 3.77 -8.93
CA LEU A 67 -17.33 3.04 -8.12
C LEU A 67 -16.99 3.04 -6.61
N PHE A 68 -15.70 3.08 -6.25
CA PHE A 68 -15.22 3.21 -4.88
C PHE A 68 -15.85 4.36 -4.08
N PHE A 69 -16.18 5.47 -4.75
CA PHE A 69 -16.72 6.67 -4.10
C PHE A 69 -18.25 6.71 -4.07
N ALA A 70 -18.91 5.69 -4.62
CA ALA A 70 -20.35 5.50 -4.57
C ALA A 70 -20.64 4.28 -3.67
N ASP A 71 -21.30 3.25 -4.19
CA ASP A 71 -21.66 2.04 -3.44
C ASP A 71 -20.45 1.13 -3.15
N GLY A 72 -19.33 1.33 -3.86
CA GLY A 72 -18.12 0.54 -3.70
C GLY A 72 -18.29 -0.93 -4.05
N THR A 73 -17.41 -1.77 -3.49
CA THR A 73 -17.48 -3.23 -3.59
C THR A 73 -17.22 -3.85 -2.22
N VAL A 74 -17.54 -5.14 -2.08
CA VAL A 74 -17.23 -5.92 -0.88
C VAL A 74 -15.75 -5.75 -0.49
N LEU A 75 -15.52 -5.30 0.74
CA LEU A 75 -14.18 -5.18 1.30
C LEU A 75 -13.59 -6.58 1.52
N ARG A 76 -12.43 -6.83 0.94
CA ARG A 76 -11.71 -8.10 1.05
C ARG A 76 -10.29 -7.86 1.51
N GLN A 77 -9.78 -8.78 2.31
CA GLN A 77 -8.40 -8.75 2.76
C GLN A 77 -7.49 -9.47 1.77
N VAL A 78 -6.34 -8.89 1.48
CA VAL A 78 -5.30 -9.54 0.69
C VAL A 78 -4.43 -10.40 1.60
N ASP A 79 -4.18 -11.65 1.23
CA ASP A 79 -3.07 -12.41 1.79
C ASP A 79 -1.77 -11.90 1.17
N THR A 80 -1.04 -11.08 1.91
CA THR A 80 0.19 -10.42 1.41
C THR A 80 1.33 -11.37 1.06
N ASN A 81 1.26 -12.64 1.46
CA ASN A 81 2.22 -13.68 1.09
C ASN A 81 1.92 -14.28 -0.29
N THR A 82 0.63 -14.40 -0.65
CA THR A 82 0.20 -15.07 -1.89
C THR A 82 -0.36 -14.10 -2.94
N GLY A 83 -0.68 -12.87 -2.54
CA GLY A 83 -1.34 -11.84 -3.35
C GLY A 83 -2.80 -12.13 -3.66
N LYS A 84 -3.38 -13.20 -3.09
CA LYS A 84 -4.78 -13.58 -3.30
C LYS A 84 -5.70 -12.92 -2.29
N LEU A 85 -6.96 -12.72 -2.66
CA LEU A 85 -7.99 -12.28 -1.72
C LEU A 85 -8.35 -13.44 -0.79
N ARG A 86 -8.39 -13.19 0.52
CA ARG A 86 -8.97 -14.11 1.49
C ARG A 86 -10.48 -14.25 1.22
N ILE A 87 -11.01 -15.44 1.50
CA ILE A 87 -12.43 -15.75 1.31
C ILE A 87 -13.25 -14.98 2.34
N GLY A 88 -14.35 -14.37 1.89
CA GLY A 88 -15.31 -13.64 2.73
C GLY A 88 -15.16 -12.13 2.69
N THR A 89 -16.09 -11.44 3.34
CA THR A 89 -16.03 -10.00 3.59
C THR A 89 -15.17 -9.76 4.83
N TYR A 90 -14.25 -8.81 4.77
CA TYR A 90 -13.49 -8.42 5.95
C TYR A 90 -14.34 -7.52 6.85
N THR A 91 -14.55 -7.94 8.10
CA THR A 91 -15.35 -7.23 9.12
C THR A 91 -14.52 -6.88 10.36
N GLY A 92 -13.19 -6.96 10.28
CA GLY A 92 -12.29 -6.64 11.39
C GLY A 92 -11.93 -5.16 11.47
N ASP A 93 -11.34 -4.76 12.59
CA ASP A 93 -10.76 -3.41 12.75
C ASP A 93 -9.49 -3.23 11.90
N LEU A 94 -9.10 -1.99 11.62
CA LEU A 94 -7.84 -1.69 10.93
C LEU A 94 -6.65 -2.25 11.73
N GLN A 95 -5.96 -3.24 11.14
CA GLN A 95 -4.77 -3.86 11.73
C GLN A 95 -3.51 -3.49 10.95
N HIS A 96 -2.38 -3.40 11.66
CA HIS A 96 -1.10 -3.06 11.03
C HIS A 96 -0.58 -4.24 10.19
N GLY A 97 -0.25 -3.99 8.91
CA GLY A 97 0.46 -4.93 8.05
C GLY A 97 -0.37 -6.10 7.51
N THR A 98 -1.69 -5.96 7.49
CA THR A 98 -2.63 -7.01 7.06
C THR A 98 -3.24 -6.77 5.68
#